data_AF-A0A327TWM8-F1
#
_entry.id   AF-A0A327TWM8-F1
#
_cell.length_a   1.000
_cell.length_b   1.000
_cell.length_c   1.000
_cell.angle_alpha   90.00
_cell.angle_beta   90.00
_cell.angle_gamma   90.00
#
_symmetry.space_group_name_H-M   'P 1'
#
loop_
_entity.id
_entity.type
_entity.pdbx_description
1 polymer ?
#
loop_
_entity_poly.entity_id
_entity_poly.type
_entity_poly.pdbx_seq_one_letter_code
_entity_poly.pdbx_strand_id
1 'polypeptide(L)'
;MRRVCLSLPTHRPCSDTLRAVAAEAAQGAREFGAEVHLLVLDSADPSARETHRETLAALPESPGVVIHHLDEAAQHRFLAKTVAHSGAADPDRLVALLLPEGISYGACTNRAFLIAESLGCASVHRRDSDSGYQQHDGIPVHPLAQELAHLGERAGVVRNRVSTSRLDPAQADSPVALVGGSFIGPMSVDLDEIRSVDPAVYEKVVTLSVPDDAPPLWRPQLVANAFRGGGNTPFAGDRTTLTRVSPAHVDMCNVALIREVYERLPLPPARETIGSDYFLLHAVYGARLPGVLHNRHIVNHHTPERRTDAGFLAYQVRLAKFFLAVPRLHRVYAAMAAAGPALLDSTGAPRTEAVTELVRANAQGDRAADIRRLDTLDAAFRSLESRWTEAANFLAERRADLLAEARTDMEEFALLLEAWPALTRSSREQGPVISR
;
A
#
# COMPACT_ATOMS: atom_id res chain seq x y z
N MET A 1 -23.87 -9.53 10.47
CA MET A 1 -22.60 -9.05 11.05
C MET A 1 -21.70 -8.65 9.89
N ARG A 2 -21.08 -7.46 9.91
CA ARG A 2 -20.17 -7.01 8.84
C ARG A 2 -18.82 -7.73 9.04
N ARG A 3 -18.36 -8.46 8.01
CA ARG A 3 -17.03 -9.08 7.98
C ARG A 3 -16.01 -8.08 7.45
N VAL A 4 -14.86 -7.98 8.12
CA VAL A 4 -13.76 -7.10 7.69
C VAL A 4 -12.44 -7.86 7.79
N CYS A 5 -11.51 -7.56 6.90
CA CYS A 5 -10.17 -8.13 6.92
C CYS A 5 -9.20 -7.09 7.49
N LEU A 6 -8.58 -7.36 8.63
CA LEU A 6 -7.44 -6.60 9.15
C LEU A 6 -6.17 -7.35 8.76
N SER A 7 -5.45 -6.86 7.76
CA SER A 7 -4.31 -7.54 7.16
C SER A 7 -2.98 -7.02 7.69
N LEU A 8 -2.08 -7.97 7.97
CA LEU A 8 -0.71 -7.74 8.39
C LEU A 8 0.24 -8.63 7.58
N PRO A 9 0.76 -8.16 6.44
CA PRO A 9 1.85 -8.85 5.75
C PRO A 9 3.17 -8.70 6.52
N THR A 10 3.94 -9.78 6.59
CA THR A 10 5.27 -9.79 7.21
C THR A 10 6.26 -10.67 6.46
N HIS A 11 7.53 -10.29 6.50
CA HIS A 11 8.68 -11.09 6.03
C HIS A 11 9.83 -11.06 7.06
N ARG A 12 9.50 -10.70 8.31
CA ARG A 12 10.46 -10.42 9.37
C ARG A 12 9.87 -10.73 10.75
N PRO A 13 10.68 -10.88 11.80
CA PRO A 13 10.19 -10.96 13.17
C PRO A 13 9.33 -9.74 13.55
N CYS A 14 8.12 -9.97 14.07
CA CYS A 14 7.17 -8.90 14.40
C CYS A 14 6.15 -9.26 15.51
N SER A 15 6.54 -10.10 16.49
CA SER A 15 5.64 -10.56 17.56
C SER A 15 4.93 -9.44 18.33
N ASP A 16 5.60 -8.31 18.58
CA ASP A 16 4.96 -7.19 19.28
C ASP A 16 3.87 -6.55 18.44
N THR A 17 4.11 -6.38 17.13
CA THR A 17 3.11 -5.90 16.17
C THR A 17 1.94 -6.88 16.06
N LEU A 18 2.19 -8.19 16.04
CA LEU A 18 1.13 -9.22 16.03
C LEU A 18 0.19 -9.08 17.24
N ARG A 19 0.75 -8.90 18.45
CA ARG A 19 -0.06 -8.67 19.66
C ARG A 19 -0.85 -7.37 19.59
N ALA A 20 -0.21 -6.30 19.11
CA ALA A 20 -0.83 -4.99 19.00
C ALA A 20 -2.02 -5.01 18.00
N VAL A 21 -1.84 -5.60 16.82
CA VAL A 21 -2.89 -5.69 15.79
C VAL A 21 -4.02 -6.64 16.24
N ALA A 22 -3.71 -7.70 16.99
CA ALA A 22 -4.74 -8.54 17.61
C ALA A 22 -5.58 -7.77 18.65
N ALA A 23 -4.95 -6.89 19.43
CA ALA A 23 -5.67 -6.01 20.37
C ALA A 23 -6.56 -4.99 19.63
N GLU A 24 -6.08 -4.44 18.51
CA GLU A 24 -6.88 -3.59 17.61
C GLU A 24 -8.11 -4.35 17.06
N ALA A 25 -7.91 -5.57 16.55
CA ALA A 25 -9.00 -6.41 16.06
C ALA A 25 -10.05 -6.69 17.15
N ALA A 26 -9.60 -7.02 18.35
CA ALA A 26 -10.47 -7.30 19.49
C ALA A 26 -11.26 -6.06 19.93
N GLN A 27 -10.65 -4.86 19.89
CA GLN A 27 -11.37 -3.62 20.13
C GLN A 27 -12.42 -3.36 19.05
N GLY A 28 -12.06 -3.50 17.77
CA GLY A 28 -12.98 -3.30 16.66
C GLY A 28 -14.19 -4.24 16.72
N ALA A 29 -13.98 -5.52 17.02
CA ALA A 29 -15.04 -6.50 17.19
C ALA A 29 -15.99 -6.13 18.34
N ARG A 30 -15.45 -5.74 19.51
CA ARG A 30 -16.26 -5.38 20.69
C ARG A 30 -17.05 -4.09 20.51
N GLU A 31 -16.44 -3.04 19.97
CA GLU A 31 -17.05 -1.71 19.89
C GLU A 31 -18.05 -1.58 18.73
N PHE A 32 -17.79 -2.28 17.61
CA PHE A 32 -18.58 -2.14 16.39
C PHE A 32 -19.42 -3.38 16.05
N GLY A 33 -19.29 -4.47 16.82
CA GLY A 33 -19.97 -5.73 16.52
C GLY A 33 -19.56 -6.31 15.16
N ALA A 34 -18.33 -6.05 14.71
CA ALA A 34 -17.79 -6.56 13.46
C ALA A 34 -17.21 -7.98 13.64
N GLU A 35 -17.26 -8.79 12.59
CA GLU A 35 -16.46 -10.01 12.49
C GLU A 35 -15.11 -9.61 11.89
N VAL A 36 -14.06 -9.56 12.71
CA VAL A 36 -12.72 -9.14 12.28
C VAL A 36 -11.90 -10.37 11.95
N HIS A 37 -11.59 -10.55 10.66
CA HIS A 37 -10.62 -11.52 10.19
C HIS A 37 -9.22 -10.90 10.27
N LEU A 38 -8.45 -11.24 11.29
CA LEU A 38 -7.04 -10.87 11.38
C LEU A 38 -6.24 -11.78 10.43
N LEU A 39 -5.78 -11.24 9.30
CA LEU A 39 -5.05 -11.97 8.27
C LEU A 39 -3.55 -11.67 8.34
N VAL A 40 -2.78 -12.65 8.78
CA VAL A 40 -1.32 -12.59 8.81
C VAL A 40 -0.76 -13.35 7.61
N LEU A 41 -0.14 -12.62 6.68
CA LEU A 41 0.55 -13.19 5.52
C LEU A 41 2.04 -13.27 5.83
N ASP A 42 2.51 -14.47 6.17
CA ASP A 42 3.84 -14.69 6.72
C ASP A 42 4.82 -15.27 5.69
N SER A 43 5.66 -14.38 5.18
CA SER A 43 6.81 -14.64 4.30
C SER A 43 8.15 -14.60 5.06
N ALA A 44 8.13 -14.67 6.40
CA ALA A 44 9.36 -14.64 7.18
C ALA A 44 10.11 -15.98 7.12
N ASP A 45 11.37 -15.96 7.55
CA ASP A 45 12.16 -17.18 7.68
C ASP A 45 11.50 -18.18 8.67
N PRO A 46 11.85 -19.48 8.60
CA PRO A 46 11.20 -20.49 9.44
C PRO A 46 11.24 -20.23 10.95
N SER A 47 12.30 -19.60 11.47
CA SER A 47 12.46 -19.33 12.90
C SER A 47 11.53 -18.19 13.35
N ALA A 48 11.51 -17.09 12.59
CA ALA A 48 10.58 -15.99 12.83
C ALA A 48 9.13 -16.47 12.74
N ARG A 49 8.80 -17.29 11.74
CA ARG A 49 7.46 -17.84 11.53
C ARG A 49 6.99 -18.76 12.65
N GLU A 50 7.88 -19.58 13.22
CA GLU A 50 7.55 -20.37 14.41
C GLU A 50 7.19 -19.47 15.59
N THR A 51 8.02 -18.45 15.83
CA THR A 51 7.80 -17.47 16.89
C THR A 51 6.47 -16.73 16.69
N HIS A 52 6.10 -16.41 15.44
CA HIS A 52 4.80 -15.82 15.12
C HIS A 52 3.65 -16.77 15.46
N ARG A 53 3.76 -18.06 15.13
CA ARG A 53 2.73 -19.06 15.46
C ARG A 53 2.54 -19.19 16.96
N GLU A 54 3.64 -19.29 17.72
CA GLU A 54 3.60 -19.31 19.18
C GLU A 54 2.97 -18.04 19.76
N THR A 55 3.33 -16.88 19.20
CA THR A 55 2.78 -15.59 19.62
C THR A 55 1.26 -15.54 19.40
N LEU A 56 0.78 -15.96 18.24
CA LEU A 56 -0.64 -15.96 17.90
C LEU A 56 -1.43 -17.00 18.70
N ALA A 57 -0.86 -18.19 18.93
CA ALA A 57 -1.46 -19.24 19.74
C ALA A 57 -1.59 -18.86 21.22
N ALA A 58 -0.71 -17.99 21.72
CA ALA A 58 -0.75 -17.48 23.09
C ALA A 58 -1.73 -16.30 23.29
N LEU A 59 -2.35 -15.78 22.23
CA LEU A 59 -3.32 -14.69 22.34
C LEU A 59 -4.61 -15.17 23.01
N PRO A 60 -5.25 -14.34 23.85
CA PRO A 60 -6.55 -14.66 24.41
C PRO A 60 -7.61 -14.71 23.31
N GLU A 61 -8.51 -15.69 23.39
CA GLU A 61 -9.69 -15.73 22.53
C GLU A 61 -10.51 -14.44 22.68
N SER A 62 -10.89 -13.86 21.54
CA SER A 62 -11.65 -12.61 21.49
C SER A 62 -12.92 -12.82 20.66
N PRO A 63 -14.12 -12.73 21.26
CA PRO A 63 -15.38 -12.87 20.52
C PRO A 63 -15.44 -11.93 19.31
N GLY A 64 -15.80 -12.47 18.15
CA GLY A 64 -15.87 -11.72 16.90
C GLY A 64 -14.52 -11.55 16.17
N VAL A 65 -13.42 -12.11 16.67
CA VAL A 65 -12.12 -12.13 15.99
C VAL A 65 -11.80 -13.54 15.49
N VAL A 66 -11.39 -13.65 14.22
CA VAL A 66 -10.90 -14.90 13.62
C VAL A 66 -9.49 -14.64 13.08
N ILE A 67 -8.50 -15.38 13.58
CA ILE A 67 -7.10 -15.23 13.17
C ILE A 67 -6.77 -16.22 12.06
N HIS A 68 -6.17 -15.74 10.98
CA HIS A 68 -5.68 -16.52 9.84
C HIS A 68 -4.18 -16.31 9.73
N HIS A 69 -3.38 -17.33 10.04
CA HIS A 69 -1.92 -17.31 9.85
C HIS A 69 -1.54 -18.15 8.64
N LEU A 70 -1.19 -17.49 7.54
CA LEU A 70 -0.85 -18.17 6.29
C LEU A 70 0.64 -18.02 5.99
N ASP A 71 1.35 -19.14 6.07
CA ASP A 71 2.70 -19.24 5.54
C ASP A 71 2.70 -19.19 4.00
N GLU A 72 3.87 -19.01 3.39
CA GLU A 72 3.97 -18.95 1.93
C GLU A 72 3.44 -20.19 1.22
N ALA A 73 3.57 -21.38 1.83
CA ALA A 73 3.05 -22.61 1.22
C ALA A 73 1.51 -22.61 1.18
N ALA A 74 0.86 -22.13 2.24
CA ALA A 74 -0.58 -21.96 2.29
C ALA A 74 -1.06 -20.86 1.32
N GLN A 75 -0.33 -19.75 1.25
CA GLN A 75 -0.59 -18.68 0.30
C GLN A 75 -0.47 -19.21 -1.15
N HIS A 76 0.61 -19.92 -1.48
CA HIS A 76 0.80 -20.52 -2.80
C HIS A 76 -0.32 -21.49 -3.16
N ARG A 77 -0.72 -22.40 -2.25
CA ARG A 77 -1.82 -23.34 -2.51
C ARG A 77 -3.14 -22.62 -2.81
N PHE A 78 -3.44 -21.56 -2.05
CA PHE A 78 -4.63 -20.74 -2.29
C PHE A 78 -4.58 -20.05 -3.65
N LEU A 79 -3.43 -19.43 -3.98
CA LEU A 79 -3.25 -18.72 -5.25
C LEU A 79 -3.32 -19.66 -6.44
N ALA A 80 -2.61 -20.80 -6.41
CA ALA A 80 -2.62 -21.79 -7.47
C ALA A 80 -4.04 -22.29 -7.76
N LYS A 81 -4.83 -22.56 -6.70
CA LYS A 81 -6.24 -22.93 -6.84
C LYS A 81 -7.08 -21.80 -7.43
N THR A 82 -6.91 -20.56 -6.93
CA THR A 82 -7.60 -19.33 -7.39
C THR A 82 -7.36 -19.07 -8.87
N VAL A 83 -6.11 -19.09 -9.29
CA VAL A 83 -5.74 -18.83 -10.66
C VAL A 83 -6.23 -19.97 -11.58
N ALA A 84 -6.03 -21.24 -11.20
CA ALA A 84 -6.51 -22.37 -12.00
C ALA A 84 -8.03 -22.35 -12.24
N HIS A 85 -8.82 -22.03 -11.20
CA HIS A 85 -10.29 -21.96 -11.31
C HIS A 85 -10.79 -20.69 -12.03
N SER A 86 -9.97 -19.64 -12.11
CA SER A 86 -10.35 -18.40 -12.80
C SER A 86 -10.47 -18.53 -14.32
N GLY A 87 -9.84 -19.55 -14.91
CA GLY A 87 -9.73 -19.72 -16.36
C GLY A 87 -8.88 -18.65 -17.06
N ALA A 88 -8.12 -17.84 -16.31
CA ALA A 88 -7.22 -16.85 -16.87
C ALA A 88 -6.07 -17.51 -17.64
N ALA A 89 -5.58 -16.80 -18.67
CA ALA A 89 -4.43 -17.26 -19.44
C ALA A 89 -3.15 -17.21 -18.58
N ASP A 90 -2.25 -18.15 -18.85
CA ASP A 90 -0.94 -18.27 -18.18
C ASP A 90 -1.00 -18.29 -16.62
N PRO A 91 -1.56 -19.36 -16.04
CA PRO A 91 -1.73 -19.48 -14.59
C PRO A 91 -0.43 -19.32 -13.78
N ASP A 92 0.66 -19.92 -14.27
CA ASP A 92 1.94 -19.93 -13.56
C ASP A 92 2.51 -18.51 -13.46
N ARG A 93 2.40 -17.73 -14.54
CA ARG A 93 2.79 -16.32 -14.52
C ARG A 93 1.95 -15.50 -13.54
N LEU A 94 0.63 -15.70 -13.50
CA LEU A 94 -0.24 -14.98 -12.57
C LEU A 94 0.07 -15.32 -11.10
N VAL A 95 0.39 -16.59 -10.80
CA VAL A 95 0.86 -16.98 -9.46
C VAL A 95 2.18 -16.26 -9.15
N ALA A 96 3.13 -16.23 -10.08
CA ALA A 96 4.41 -15.53 -9.90
C ALA A 96 4.25 -14.01 -9.70
N LEU A 97 3.23 -13.37 -10.27
CA LEU A 97 2.91 -11.96 -10.01
C LEU A 97 2.30 -11.72 -8.62
N LEU A 98 1.57 -12.69 -8.09
CA LEU A 98 0.89 -12.59 -6.79
C LEU A 98 1.77 -13.05 -5.62
N LEU A 99 2.74 -13.92 -5.89
CA LEU A 99 3.72 -14.44 -4.94
C LEU A 99 5.10 -14.47 -5.61
N PRO A 100 5.69 -13.30 -5.92
CA PRO A 100 7.01 -13.26 -6.53
C PRO A 100 8.09 -13.66 -5.52
N GLU A 101 9.23 -14.13 -6.02
CA GLU A 101 10.44 -14.21 -5.19
C GLU A 101 10.88 -12.81 -4.75
N GLY A 102 11.21 -12.63 -3.47
CA GLY A 102 11.61 -11.33 -2.93
C GLY A 102 10.43 -10.41 -2.58
N ILE A 103 10.71 -9.13 -2.37
CA ILE A 103 9.73 -8.19 -1.78
C ILE A 103 8.88 -7.53 -2.86
N SER A 104 7.56 -7.59 -2.69
CA SER A 104 6.60 -6.79 -3.46
C SER A 104 5.45 -6.31 -2.56
N TYR A 105 5.38 -5.00 -2.34
CA TYR A 105 4.34 -4.36 -1.54
C TYR A 105 2.96 -4.47 -2.20
N GLY A 106 2.90 -4.40 -3.53
CA GLY A 106 1.65 -4.57 -4.27
C GLY A 106 1.18 -6.03 -4.26
N ALA A 107 2.07 -6.99 -4.55
CA ALA A 107 1.71 -8.41 -4.56
C ALA A 107 1.22 -8.89 -3.18
N CYS A 108 1.88 -8.47 -2.09
CA CYS A 108 1.44 -8.84 -0.74
C CYS A 108 0.03 -8.33 -0.41
N THR A 109 -0.28 -7.11 -0.82
CA THR A 109 -1.60 -6.51 -0.62
C THR A 109 -2.65 -7.16 -1.54
N ASN A 110 -2.28 -7.51 -2.78
CA ASN A 110 -3.16 -8.24 -3.70
C ASN A 110 -3.56 -9.61 -3.14
N ARG A 111 -2.63 -10.34 -2.51
CA ARG A 111 -2.95 -11.58 -1.79
C ARG A 111 -3.99 -11.34 -0.69
N ALA A 112 -3.84 -10.27 0.08
CA ALA A 112 -4.81 -9.91 1.12
C ALA A 112 -6.20 -9.61 0.54
N PHE A 113 -6.28 -8.94 -0.63
CA PHE A 113 -7.55 -8.68 -1.32
C PHE A 113 -8.25 -9.96 -1.79
N LEU A 114 -7.52 -10.88 -2.42
CA LEU A 114 -8.10 -12.16 -2.83
C LEU A 114 -8.58 -12.96 -1.61
N ILE A 115 -7.77 -13.07 -0.56
CA ILE A 115 -8.19 -13.80 0.64
C ILE A 115 -9.40 -13.12 1.29
N ALA A 116 -9.46 -11.79 1.35
CA ALA A 116 -10.61 -11.06 1.84
C ALA A 116 -11.89 -11.35 1.02
N GLU A 117 -11.80 -11.47 -0.32
CA GLU A 117 -12.91 -11.93 -1.17
C GLU A 117 -13.39 -13.33 -0.78
N SER A 118 -12.46 -14.27 -0.55
CA SER A 118 -12.78 -15.64 -0.14
C SER A 118 -13.47 -15.73 1.22
N LEU A 119 -13.15 -14.80 2.13
CA LEU A 119 -13.74 -14.69 3.46
C LEU A 119 -15.09 -13.93 3.46
N GLY A 120 -15.44 -13.29 2.34
CA GLY A 120 -16.64 -12.46 2.22
C GLY A 120 -16.54 -11.16 3.00
N CYS A 121 -15.34 -10.59 3.12
CA CYS A 121 -15.12 -9.31 3.78
C CYS A 121 -15.73 -8.16 2.96
N ALA A 122 -16.26 -7.15 3.65
CA ALA A 122 -16.78 -5.93 3.05
C ALA A 122 -15.70 -4.84 2.91
N SER A 123 -14.58 -4.99 3.63
CA SER A 123 -13.45 -4.08 3.60
C SER A 123 -12.14 -4.77 3.96
N VAL A 124 -11.04 -4.23 3.45
CA VAL A 124 -9.67 -4.57 3.88
C VAL A 124 -9.06 -3.36 4.57
N HIS A 125 -8.43 -3.61 5.71
CA HIS A 125 -7.74 -2.65 6.57
C HIS A 125 -6.29 -3.10 6.66
N ARG A 126 -5.33 -2.31 6.20
CA ARG A 126 -3.93 -2.71 6.14
C ARG A 126 -3.12 -2.08 7.29
N ARG A 127 -2.23 -2.90 7.86
CA ARG A 127 -1.14 -2.51 8.76
C ARG A 127 0.18 -3.06 8.24
N ASP A 128 1.29 -2.41 8.56
CA ASP A 128 2.63 -2.91 8.22
C ASP A 128 3.33 -3.47 9.46
N SER A 129 4.17 -4.50 9.27
CA SER A 129 4.85 -5.23 10.35
C SER A 129 5.87 -4.40 11.13
N ASP A 130 6.36 -3.30 10.55
CA ASP A 130 7.31 -2.33 11.11
C ASP A 130 6.62 -1.06 11.62
N SER A 131 5.39 -1.19 12.13
CA SER A 131 4.63 -0.09 12.72
C SER A 131 4.10 -0.39 14.13
N GLY A 132 3.85 0.67 14.88
CA GLY A 132 3.20 0.64 16.20
C GLY A 132 2.06 1.64 16.31
N TYR A 133 1.41 1.69 17.47
CA TYR A 133 0.36 2.69 17.73
C TYR A 133 0.87 3.80 18.64
N GLN A 134 0.38 5.01 18.38
CA GLN A 134 0.50 6.10 19.35
C GLN A 134 -0.23 5.73 20.64
N GLN A 135 0.22 6.30 21.76
CA GLN A 135 -0.42 6.16 23.05
C GLN A 135 -1.09 7.48 23.43
N HIS A 136 -2.28 7.41 24.00
CA HIS A 136 -2.98 8.56 24.58
C HIS A 136 -3.55 8.14 25.93
N ASP A 137 -3.14 8.81 27.00
CA ASP A 137 -3.48 8.44 28.39
C ASP A 137 -3.19 6.96 28.73
N GLY A 138 -2.08 6.42 28.18
CA GLY A 138 -1.67 5.04 28.38
C GLY A 138 -2.46 4.01 27.57
N ILE A 139 -3.35 4.44 26.67
CA ILE A 139 -4.18 3.59 25.83
C ILE A 139 -3.69 3.67 24.38
N PRO A 140 -3.50 2.54 23.67
CA PRO A 140 -3.20 2.54 22.25
C PRO A 140 -4.29 3.21 21.41
N VAL A 141 -3.88 4.08 20.50
CA VAL A 141 -4.78 4.78 19.57
C VAL A 141 -4.95 3.95 18.31
N HIS A 142 -5.93 3.05 18.31
CA HIS A 142 -6.19 2.15 17.18
C HIS A 142 -6.93 2.85 16.02
N PRO A 143 -6.37 2.86 14.78
CA PRO A 143 -7.05 3.44 13.62
C PRO A 143 -8.34 2.71 13.21
N LEU A 144 -8.46 1.40 13.46
CA LEU A 144 -9.59 0.58 13.03
C LEU A 144 -10.93 1.13 13.50
N ALA A 145 -11.00 1.76 14.67
CA ALA A 145 -12.23 2.40 15.15
C ALA A 145 -12.73 3.49 14.18
N GLN A 146 -11.83 4.33 13.66
CA GLN A 146 -12.21 5.36 12.67
C GLN A 146 -12.58 4.74 11.33
N GLU A 147 -11.88 3.67 10.94
CA GLU A 147 -12.15 2.95 9.70
C GLU A 147 -13.53 2.26 9.74
N LEU A 148 -13.86 1.56 10.83
CA LEU A 148 -15.16 0.88 10.99
C LEU A 148 -16.33 1.86 11.14
N ALA A 149 -16.13 3.01 11.78
CA ALA A 149 -17.17 4.01 12.00
C ALA A 149 -17.67 4.68 10.70
N HIS A 150 -16.85 4.69 9.64
CA HIS A 150 -17.10 5.52 8.45
C HIS A 150 -17.06 4.76 7.13
N LEU A 151 -16.22 3.74 6.99
CA LEU A 151 -15.99 3.07 5.70
C LEU A 151 -17.26 2.33 5.24
N GLY A 152 -17.64 2.51 3.97
CA GLY A 152 -18.84 1.93 3.35
C GLY A 152 -20.15 2.65 3.67
N GLU A 153 -20.17 3.53 4.67
CA GLU A 153 -21.34 4.34 4.99
C GLU A 153 -21.59 5.41 3.92
N ARG A 154 -22.85 5.82 3.76
CA ARG A 154 -23.20 6.94 2.87
C ARG A 154 -22.56 8.22 3.37
N ALA A 155 -21.90 8.95 2.47
CA ALA A 155 -21.15 10.14 2.83
C ALA A 155 -22.02 11.23 3.48
N GLY A 156 -23.30 11.33 3.11
CA GLY A 156 -24.27 12.23 3.75
C GLY A 156 -24.55 11.92 5.22
N VAL A 157 -24.50 10.64 5.61
CA VAL A 157 -24.62 10.22 7.01
C VAL A 157 -23.33 10.52 7.77
N VAL A 158 -22.19 10.19 7.15
CA VAL A 158 -20.85 10.42 7.72
C VAL A 158 -20.58 11.91 7.97
N ARG A 159 -21.10 12.80 7.11
CA ARG A 159 -20.96 14.26 7.23
C ARG A 159 -21.31 14.78 8.63
N ASN A 160 -22.30 14.18 9.29
CA ASN A 160 -22.77 14.62 10.61
C ASN A 160 -21.99 13.98 11.79
N ARG A 161 -21.05 13.08 11.51
CA ARG A 161 -20.25 12.35 12.52
C ARG A 161 -18.78 12.76 12.52
N VAL A 162 -18.30 13.33 11.42
CA VAL A 162 -16.90 13.78 11.29
C VAL A 162 -16.68 15.16 11.91
N SER A 163 -15.44 15.46 12.28
CA SER A 163 -15.08 16.79 12.81
C SER A 163 -15.23 17.90 11.77
N THR A 164 -15.01 17.60 10.48
CA THR A 164 -15.14 18.55 9.38
C THR A 164 -15.54 17.84 8.10
N SER A 165 -16.35 18.50 7.25
CA SER A 165 -16.65 18.02 5.90
C SER A 165 -16.28 19.06 4.85
N ARG A 166 -15.56 18.62 3.82
CA ARG A 166 -15.23 19.39 2.60
C ARG A 166 -15.74 18.71 1.34
N LEU A 167 -16.62 17.72 1.49
CA LEU A 167 -17.16 16.92 0.39
C LEU A 167 -18.34 17.66 -0.27
N ASP A 168 -18.40 17.60 -1.59
CA ASP A 168 -19.52 18.12 -2.37
C ASP A 168 -20.85 17.45 -1.92
N PRO A 169 -21.90 18.22 -1.58
CA PRO A 169 -23.25 17.71 -1.32
C PRO A 169 -23.81 16.75 -2.38
N ALA A 170 -23.42 16.89 -3.65
CA ALA A 170 -23.83 15.98 -4.71
C ALA A 170 -23.37 14.53 -4.49
N GLN A 171 -22.38 14.31 -3.62
CA GLN A 171 -21.83 12.99 -3.31
C GLN A 171 -22.42 12.36 -2.04
N ALA A 172 -23.49 12.93 -1.47
CA ALA A 172 -24.08 12.47 -0.21
C ALA A 172 -24.54 11.00 -0.26
N ASP A 173 -24.91 10.52 -1.44
CA ASP A 173 -25.44 9.16 -1.63
C ASP A 173 -24.35 8.12 -1.91
N SER A 174 -23.14 8.58 -2.24
CA SER A 174 -22.00 7.70 -2.49
C SER A 174 -21.46 7.11 -1.18
N PRO A 175 -21.03 5.84 -1.18
CA PRO A 175 -20.35 5.25 -0.04
C PRO A 175 -18.97 5.89 0.16
N VAL A 176 -18.52 5.96 1.41
CA VAL A 176 -17.12 6.28 1.74
C VAL A 176 -16.24 5.12 1.30
N ALA A 177 -15.43 5.33 0.26
CA ALA A 177 -14.64 4.28 -0.38
C ALA A 177 -13.29 4.03 0.30
N LEU A 178 -12.80 5.02 1.04
CA LEU A 178 -11.51 4.99 1.71
C LEU A 178 -11.60 5.67 3.07
N VAL A 179 -11.00 5.06 4.08
CA VAL A 179 -10.74 5.71 5.36
C VAL A 179 -9.28 5.47 5.71
N GLY A 180 -8.54 6.50 6.10
CA GLY A 180 -7.14 6.28 6.45
C GLY A 180 -6.48 7.47 7.12
N GLY A 181 -5.28 7.20 7.59
CA GLY A 181 -4.35 8.18 8.10
C GLY A 181 -2.96 7.92 7.57
N SER A 182 -2.03 8.76 7.97
CA SER A 182 -0.60 8.59 7.71
C SER A 182 0.11 7.93 8.91
N PHE A 183 1.44 7.99 8.93
CA PHE A 183 2.30 7.66 10.07
C PHE A 183 2.92 8.92 10.70
N ILE A 184 3.48 8.77 11.90
CA ILE A 184 4.44 9.69 12.50
C ILE A 184 5.81 9.04 12.66
N GLY A 185 6.87 9.84 12.81
CA GLY A 185 8.22 9.36 13.04
C GLY A 185 9.10 9.42 11.77
N PRO A 186 10.06 8.49 11.61
CA PRO A 186 10.97 8.46 10.46
C PRO A 186 10.24 8.42 9.12
N MET A 187 10.86 9.00 8.08
CA MET A 187 10.28 9.02 6.73
C MET A 187 10.01 7.61 6.20
N SER A 188 8.97 7.45 5.37
CA SER A 188 8.66 6.15 4.74
C SER A 188 9.78 5.68 3.81
N VAL A 189 10.44 6.62 3.16
CA VAL A 189 11.68 6.41 2.40
C VAL A 189 12.87 6.92 3.22
N ASP A 190 13.81 6.02 3.53
CA ASP A 190 14.99 6.30 4.35
C ASP A 190 16.03 7.11 3.55
N LEU A 191 15.83 8.43 3.53
CA LEU A 191 16.72 9.41 2.91
C LEU A 191 17.33 10.36 3.96
N ASP A 192 17.18 10.04 5.25
CA ASP A 192 17.66 10.89 6.34
C ASP A 192 19.19 10.99 6.36
N GLU A 193 19.88 9.90 6.03
CA GLU A 193 21.34 9.90 5.91
C GLU A 193 21.80 10.88 4.82
N ILE A 194 21.22 10.81 3.61
CA ILE A 194 21.53 11.74 2.51
C ILE A 194 21.26 13.19 2.94
N ARG A 195 20.11 13.44 3.58
CA ARG A 195 19.73 14.76 4.10
C ARG A 195 20.71 15.32 5.11
N SER A 196 21.26 14.45 5.97
CA SER A 196 22.22 14.83 7.01
C SER A 196 23.61 15.13 6.46
N VAL A 197 24.02 14.40 5.41
CA VAL A 197 25.34 14.56 4.77
C VAL A 197 25.35 15.77 3.84
N ASP A 198 24.38 15.86 2.92
CA ASP A 198 24.27 16.98 1.97
C ASP A 198 22.79 17.27 1.62
N PRO A 199 22.21 18.35 2.18
CA PRO A 199 20.85 18.79 1.87
C PRO A 199 20.58 19.09 0.39
N ALA A 200 21.58 19.54 -0.36
CA ALA A 200 21.43 19.82 -1.79
C ALA A 200 21.40 18.53 -2.62
N VAL A 201 22.15 17.49 -2.21
CA VAL A 201 22.03 16.15 -2.80
C VAL A 201 20.66 15.54 -2.47
N TYR A 202 20.19 15.69 -1.23
CA TYR A 202 18.85 15.27 -0.85
C TYR A 202 17.76 15.91 -1.72
N GLU A 203 17.81 17.23 -1.92
CA GLU A 203 16.85 17.94 -2.79
C GLU A 203 16.86 17.40 -4.22
N LYS A 204 18.05 17.16 -4.80
CA LYS A 204 18.20 16.58 -6.14
C LYS A 204 17.58 15.18 -6.24
N VAL A 205 17.86 14.31 -5.26
CA VAL A 205 17.34 12.94 -5.23
C VAL A 205 15.82 12.93 -5.07
N VAL A 206 15.29 13.70 -4.11
CA VAL A 206 13.83 13.75 -3.88
C VAL A 206 13.09 14.36 -5.08
N THR A 207 13.69 15.30 -5.79
CA THR A 207 13.10 15.88 -7.01
C THR A 207 12.81 14.83 -8.08
N LEU A 208 13.52 13.69 -8.11
CA LEU A 208 13.23 12.58 -9.03
C LEU A 208 11.85 11.94 -8.80
N SER A 209 11.27 12.12 -7.60
CA SER A 209 9.91 11.66 -7.26
C SER A 209 8.81 12.67 -7.58
N VAL A 210 9.14 13.88 -8.03
CA VAL A 210 8.18 14.95 -8.29
C VAL A 210 7.65 14.84 -9.74
N PRO A 211 6.35 15.07 -10.02
CA PRO A 211 5.85 15.11 -11.40
C PRO A 211 6.62 16.09 -12.28
N ASP A 212 6.95 15.67 -13.51
CA ASP A 212 7.75 16.49 -14.44
C ASP A 212 7.05 17.82 -14.81
N ASP A 213 5.72 17.80 -14.82
CA ASP A 213 4.83 18.93 -15.09
C ASP A 213 4.49 19.77 -13.85
N ALA A 214 5.03 19.42 -12.67
CA ALA A 214 4.81 20.18 -11.46
C ALA A 214 5.28 21.65 -11.64
N PRO A 215 4.41 22.64 -11.36
CA PRO A 215 4.77 24.06 -11.48
C PRO A 215 6.04 24.38 -10.69
N PRO A 216 7.00 25.16 -11.24
CA PRO A 216 8.26 25.46 -10.55
C PRO A 216 8.07 26.05 -9.15
N LEU A 217 7.04 26.88 -8.96
CA LEU A 217 6.69 27.48 -7.67
C LEU A 217 6.30 26.45 -6.60
N TRP A 218 5.82 25.26 -6.99
CA TRP A 218 5.33 24.23 -6.05
C TRP A 218 6.39 23.15 -5.76
N ARG A 219 7.42 23.02 -6.60
CA ARG A 219 8.46 22.01 -6.46
C ARG A 219 9.16 22.02 -5.09
N PRO A 220 9.57 23.18 -4.53
CA PRO A 220 10.20 23.20 -3.22
C PRO A 220 9.30 22.62 -2.11
N GLN A 221 8.00 22.90 -2.18
CA GLN A 221 7.04 22.38 -1.20
C GLN A 221 6.79 20.88 -1.38
N LEU A 222 6.71 20.39 -2.62
CA LEU A 222 6.58 18.96 -2.90
C LEU A 222 7.78 18.18 -2.38
N VAL A 223 9.00 18.68 -2.62
CA VAL A 223 10.24 18.10 -2.08
C VAL A 223 10.22 18.14 -0.55
N ALA A 224 9.85 19.26 0.06
CA ALA A 224 9.83 19.40 1.50
C ALA A 224 8.81 18.48 2.19
N ASN A 225 7.74 18.08 1.51
CA ASN A 225 6.69 17.23 2.08
C ASN A 225 6.85 15.74 1.72
N ALA A 226 7.67 15.40 0.73
CA ALA A 226 7.83 14.03 0.28
C ALA A 226 8.25 13.10 1.44
N PHE A 227 7.57 11.95 1.53
CA PHE A 227 7.88 10.85 2.46
C PHE A 227 7.78 11.15 3.97
N ARG A 228 7.31 12.34 4.37
CA ARG A 228 7.24 12.75 5.79
C ARG A 228 6.00 12.24 6.54
N GLY A 229 5.05 11.65 5.83
CA GLY A 229 3.78 11.25 6.40
C GLY A 229 3.04 12.39 7.13
N GLY A 230 2.47 12.09 8.29
CA GLY A 230 1.77 13.02 9.18
C GLY A 230 2.71 13.88 10.04
N GLY A 231 4.02 13.78 9.83
CA GLY A 231 5.04 14.49 10.59
C GLY A 231 5.30 13.85 11.96
N ASN A 232 5.43 14.68 13.00
CA ASN A 232 5.76 14.23 14.35
C ASN A 232 4.77 14.70 15.42
N THR A 233 3.57 15.14 15.01
CA THR A 233 2.58 15.68 15.94
C THR A 233 1.94 14.54 16.73
N PRO A 234 2.07 14.48 18.06
CA PRO A 234 1.42 13.46 18.87
C PRO A 234 -0.10 13.56 18.79
N PHE A 235 -0.77 12.42 18.94
CA PHE A 235 -2.22 12.37 19.04
C PHE A 235 -2.71 13.05 20.34
N ALA A 236 -3.60 14.03 20.18
CA ALA A 236 -4.18 14.80 21.28
C ALA A 236 -5.72 14.71 21.33
N GLY A 237 -6.31 13.86 20.48
CA GLY A 237 -7.76 13.76 20.31
C GLY A 237 -8.14 13.51 18.85
N ASP A 238 -9.32 12.92 18.66
CA ASP A 238 -9.81 12.53 17.34
C ASP A 238 -10.15 13.74 16.46
N ARG A 239 -9.63 13.71 15.24
CA ARG A 239 -9.99 14.64 14.16
C ARG A 239 -10.19 13.86 12.89
N THR A 240 -11.37 14.01 12.30
CA THR A 240 -11.73 13.38 11.03
C THR A 240 -12.20 14.42 10.02
N THR A 241 -11.83 14.22 8.76
CA THR A 241 -12.28 15.07 7.65
C THR A 241 -12.88 14.21 6.53
N LEU A 242 -14.17 14.38 6.28
CA LEU A 242 -14.84 13.82 5.09
C LEU A 242 -14.51 14.68 3.87
N THR A 243 -13.80 14.11 2.90
CA THR A 243 -13.29 14.83 1.72
C THR A 243 -12.96 13.85 0.60
N ARG A 244 -12.53 14.36 -0.55
CA ARG A 244 -11.70 13.58 -1.48
C ARG A 244 -10.29 13.49 -0.88
N VAL A 245 -9.94 12.32 -0.34
CA VAL A 245 -8.69 12.14 0.42
C VAL A 245 -7.50 12.12 -0.52
N SER A 246 -6.60 13.10 -0.37
CA SER A 246 -5.36 13.16 -1.16
C SER A 246 -4.44 11.99 -0.81
N PRO A 247 -3.87 11.29 -1.81
CA PRO A 247 -2.85 10.25 -1.58
C PRO A 247 -1.62 10.75 -0.81
N ALA A 248 -1.38 12.05 -0.76
CA ALA A 248 -0.26 12.65 0.00
C ALA A 248 -0.49 12.73 1.52
N HIS A 249 -1.69 12.37 2.01
CA HIS A 249 -2.06 12.47 3.43
C HIS A 249 -2.43 11.13 4.08
N VAL A 250 -2.33 10.04 3.33
CA VAL A 250 -2.62 8.68 3.79
C VAL A 250 -1.50 7.78 3.31
N ASP A 251 -1.09 6.85 4.16
CA ASP A 251 -0.09 5.86 3.82
C ASP A 251 -0.68 4.46 3.86
N MET A 252 -0.15 3.57 3.01
CA MET A 252 -0.69 2.22 2.84
C MET A 252 -0.62 1.36 4.11
N CYS A 253 0.25 1.72 5.06
CA CYS A 253 0.34 1.11 6.38
C CYS A 253 -0.82 1.45 7.33
N ASN A 254 -1.68 2.42 6.97
CA ASN A 254 -2.77 2.92 7.82
C ASN A 254 -3.99 3.32 6.97
N VAL A 255 -4.50 2.36 6.20
CA VAL A 255 -5.62 2.59 5.27
C VAL A 255 -6.60 1.44 5.28
N ALA A 256 -7.86 1.79 5.05
CA ALA A 256 -8.93 0.85 4.77
C ALA A 256 -9.66 1.20 3.47
N LEU A 257 -10.01 0.15 2.71
CA LEU A 257 -10.65 0.22 1.41
C LEU A 257 -11.94 -0.61 1.42
N ILE A 258 -13.00 -0.08 0.82
CA ILE A 258 -14.22 -0.87 0.58
C ILE A 258 -13.96 -1.93 -0.50
N ARG A 259 -14.75 -3.00 -0.43
CA ARG A 259 -14.75 -4.08 -1.40
C ARG A 259 -14.84 -3.61 -2.84
N GLU A 260 -15.76 -2.70 -3.13
CA GLU A 260 -16.04 -2.21 -4.48
C GLU A 260 -14.81 -1.57 -5.14
N VAL A 261 -13.78 -1.20 -4.37
CA VAL A 261 -12.49 -0.74 -4.89
C VAL A 261 -11.53 -1.90 -5.10
N TYR A 262 -11.22 -2.67 -4.05
CA TYR A 262 -10.16 -3.68 -4.14
C TYR A 262 -10.57 -4.91 -4.96
N GLU A 263 -11.87 -5.19 -5.12
CA GLU A 263 -12.34 -6.28 -5.98
C GLU A 263 -12.17 -5.96 -7.48
N ARG A 264 -12.01 -4.67 -7.81
CA ARG A 264 -11.94 -4.16 -9.19
C ARG A 264 -10.53 -3.88 -9.64
N LEU A 265 -9.67 -3.46 -8.73
CA LEU A 265 -8.32 -3.00 -9.06
C LEU A 265 -7.28 -3.64 -8.14
N PRO A 266 -6.27 -4.34 -8.69
CA PRO A 266 -5.09 -4.73 -7.95
C PRO A 266 -4.09 -3.57 -7.85
N LEU A 267 -3.03 -3.80 -7.10
CA LEU A 267 -1.83 -2.97 -7.03
C LEU A 267 -0.73 -3.50 -7.97
N PRO A 268 0.19 -2.65 -8.45
CA PRO A 268 1.34 -3.06 -9.25
C PRO A 268 2.16 -4.16 -8.55
N PRO A 269 2.38 -5.34 -9.17
CA PRO A 269 3.10 -6.45 -8.54
C PRO A 269 4.62 -6.29 -8.53
N ALA A 270 5.14 -5.17 -9.06
CA ALA A 270 6.56 -4.87 -9.22
C ALA A 270 7.41 -5.27 -8.01
N ARG A 271 8.44 -6.05 -8.27
CA ARG A 271 9.38 -6.55 -7.26
C ARG A 271 10.43 -5.50 -6.92
N GLU A 272 10.93 -5.56 -5.69
CA GLU A 272 12.05 -4.75 -5.23
C GLU A 272 11.87 -3.27 -5.60
N THR A 273 10.69 -2.71 -5.33
CA THR A 273 10.41 -1.27 -5.46
C THR A 273 9.67 -0.77 -4.22
N ILE A 274 9.59 0.54 -4.05
CA ILE A 274 8.88 1.21 -2.96
C ILE A 274 7.74 2.06 -3.53
N GLY A 275 6.69 2.32 -2.74
CA GLY A 275 5.62 3.27 -3.07
C GLY A 275 4.68 2.89 -4.22
N SER A 276 4.88 1.74 -4.88
CA SER A 276 4.01 1.27 -5.97
C SER A 276 2.61 0.87 -5.49
N ASP A 277 2.48 0.55 -4.20
CA ASP A 277 1.24 0.15 -3.53
C ASP A 277 0.27 1.32 -3.28
N TYR A 278 0.64 2.57 -3.59
CA TYR A 278 -0.22 3.75 -3.45
C TYR A 278 -1.24 3.90 -4.59
N PHE A 279 -1.18 3.03 -5.61
CA PHE A 279 -2.01 3.13 -6.82
C PHE A 279 -3.51 3.26 -6.53
N LEU A 280 -4.05 2.49 -5.57
CA LEU A 280 -5.49 2.56 -5.24
C LEU A 280 -5.89 3.87 -4.58
N LEU A 281 -5.00 4.52 -3.82
CA LEU A 281 -5.27 5.85 -3.27
C LEU A 281 -5.47 6.85 -4.42
N HIS A 282 -4.63 6.77 -5.45
CA HIS A 282 -4.76 7.60 -6.65
C HIS A 282 -5.98 7.24 -7.50
N ALA A 283 -6.36 5.97 -7.60
CA ALA A 283 -7.58 5.57 -8.30
C ALA A 283 -8.84 6.12 -7.60
N VAL A 284 -8.95 5.97 -6.28
CA VAL A 284 -10.04 6.53 -5.46
C VAL A 284 -10.10 8.06 -5.58
N TYR A 285 -8.95 8.73 -5.45
CA TYR A 285 -8.84 10.17 -5.60
C TYR A 285 -9.23 10.63 -7.02
N GLY A 286 -8.70 9.97 -8.05
CA GLY A 286 -8.95 10.28 -9.46
C GLY A 286 -10.42 10.11 -9.83
N ALA A 287 -11.05 9.03 -9.38
CA ALA A 287 -12.48 8.77 -9.56
C ALA A 287 -13.40 9.70 -8.74
N ARG A 288 -12.82 10.56 -7.90
CA ARG A 288 -13.51 11.50 -7.01
C ARG A 288 -14.37 10.80 -5.96
N LEU A 289 -14.05 9.58 -5.56
CA LEU A 289 -14.82 8.87 -4.55
C LEU A 289 -14.66 9.52 -3.16
N PRO A 290 -15.71 9.55 -2.32
CA PRO A 290 -15.62 10.07 -0.96
C PRO A 290 -14.66 9.24 -0.09
N GLY A 291 -13.93 9.92 0.80
CA GLY A 291 -13.10 9.28 1.81
C GLY A 291 -13.09 10.04 3.13
N VAL A 292 -12.59 9.41 4.19
CA VAL A 292 -12.35 10.05 5.49
C VAL A 292 -10.86 10.00 5.82
N LEU A 293 -10.28 11.18 6.07
CA LEU A 293 -8.95 11.32 6.62
C LEU A 293 -9.05 11.39 8.16
N HIS A 294 -8.26 10.62 8.88
CA HIS A 294 -8.15 10.71 10.35
C HIS A 294 -6.72 10.96 10.83
N ASN A 295 -6.59 11.54 12.03
CA ASN A 295 -5.29 11.81 12.67
C ASN A 295 -4.81 10.70 13.63
N ARG A 296 -5.49 9.55 13.69
CA ARG A 296 -4.97 8.34 14.33
C ARG A 296 -3.83 7.76 13.49
N HIS A 297 -2.70 8.48 13.44
CA HIS A 297 -1.51 8.05 12.72
C HIS A 297 -0.83 6.90 13.46
N ILE A 298 -0.26 5.96 12.73
CA ILE A 298 0.59 4.92 13.31
C ILE A 298 2.01 5.45 13.51
N VAL A 299 2.82 4.77 14.32
CA VAL A 299 4.24 5.08 14.49
C VAL A 299 5.04 4.23 13.51
N ASN A 300 5.83 4.86 12.64
CA ASN A 300 6.70 4.17 11.69
C ASN A 300 8.07 3.84 12.33
N HIS A 301 8.65 2.70 11.96
CA HIS A 301 9.98 2.29 12.40
C HIS A 301 10.84 1.85 11.22
N HIS A 302 12.12 2.21 11.21
CA HIS A 302 13.09 1.60 10.30
C HIS A 302 13.66 0.33 10.91
N THR A 303 13.77 -0.73 10.12
CA THR A 303 14.32 -2.01 10.58
C THR A 303 15.85 -1.99 10.59
N PRO A 304 16.50 -2.70 11.53
CA PRO A 304 17.97 -2.81 11.58
C PRO A 304 18.60 -3.38 10.31
N GLU A 305 17.88 -4.27 9.61
CA GLU A 305 18.32 -4.90 8.36
C GLU A 305 18.75 -3.86 7.30
N ARG A 306 18.05 -2.72 7.20
CA ARG A 306 18.37 -1.64 6.26
C ARG A 306 19.75 -1.02 6.49
N ARG A 307 20.32 -1.20 7.69
CA ARG A 307 21.65 -0.68 8.06
C ARG A 307 22.78 -1.66 7.74
N THR A 308 22.47 -2.91 7.35
CA THR A 308 23.47 -3.85 6.84
C THR A 308 23.90 -3.47 5.42
N ASP A 309 25.08 -3.90 4.98
CA ASP A 309 25.57 -3.58 3.63
C ASP A 309 24.66 -4.16 2.52
N ALA A 310 24.24 -5.41 2.68
CA ALA A 310 23.32 -6.06 1.74
C ALA A 310 21.93 -5.39 1.74
N GLY A 311 21.40 -5.08 2.93
CA GLY A 311 20.11 -4.38 3.07
C GLY A 311 20.16 -2.96 2.49
N PHE A 312 21.29 -2.26 2.65
CA PHE A 312 21.51 -0.94 2.07
C PHE A 312 21.53 -0.99 0.54
N LEU A 313 22.30 -1.90 -0.08
CA LEU A 313 22.34 -2.02 -1.54
C LEU A 313 20.99 -2.45 -2.12
N ALA A 314 20.31 -3.41 -1.49
CA ALA A 314 18.96 -3.80 -1.87
C ALA A 314 18.00 -2.60 -1.81
N TYR A 315 18.11 -1.75 -0.78
CA TYR A 315 17.32 -0.54 -0.67
C TYR A 315 17.59 0.46 -1.81
N GLN A 316 18.85 0.63 -2.22
CA GLN A 316 19.19 1.52 -3.34
C GLN A 316 18.63 1.03 -4.68
N VAL A 317 18.56 -0.29 -4.90
CA VAL A 317 17.84 -0.86 -6.04
C VAL A 317 16.36 -0.46 -6.00
N ARG A 318 15.71 -0.61 -4.84
CA ARG A 318 14.29 -0.27 -4.67
C ARG A 318 14.02 1.20 -4.94
N LEU A 319 14.92 2.07 -4.47
CA LEU A 319 14.84 3.50 -4.71
C LEU A 319 15.01 3.84 -6.21
N ALA A 320 15.98 3.24 -6.89
CA ALA A 320 16.19 3.42 -8.32
C ALA A 320 14.97 2.94 -9.13
N LYS A 321 14.42 1.77 -8.82
CA LYS A 321 13.20 1.24 -9.47
C LYS A 321 12.00 2.16 -9.23
N PHE A 322 11.84 2.70 -8.02
CA PHE A 322 10.80 3.69 -7.73
C PHE A 322 10.91 4.93 -8.62
N PHE A 323 12.11 5.51 -8.77
CA PHE A 323 12.30 6.67 -9.65
C PHE A 323 12.07 6.39 -11.13
N LEU A 324 12.21 5.13 -11.56
CA LEU A 324 11.84 4.72 -12.93
C LEU A 324 10.34 4.45 -13.08
N ALA A 325 9.67 3.99 -12.03
CA ALA A 325 8.22 3.70 -12.04
C ALA A 325 7.37 4.97 -11.94
N VAL A 326 7.74 5.89 -11.04
CA VAL A 326 6.96 7.09 -10.69
C VAL A 326 6.54 7.95 -11.90
N PRO A 327 7.39 8.25 -12.89
CA PRO A 327 6.97 9.06 -14.04
C PRO A 327 5.84 8.40 -14.85
N ARG A 328 5.86 7.07 -14.98
CA ARG A 328 4.79 6.32 -15.65
C ARG A 328 3.51 6.37 -14.82
N LEU A 329 3.63 6.11 -13.52
CA LEU A 329 2.50 6.17 -12.58
C LEU A 329 1.88 7.56 -12.52
N HIS A 330 2.66 8.64 -12.49
CA HIS A 330 2.16 10.02 -12.51
C HIS A 330 1.33 10.33 -13.75
N ARG A 331 1.73 9.84 -14.94
CA ARG A 331 0.91 10.01 -16.15
C ARG A 331 -0.42 9.25 -16.04
N VAL A 332 -0.41 8.04 -15.49
CA VAL A 332 -1.64 7.28 -15.22
C VAL A 332 -2.52 8.01 -14.20
N TYR A 333 -1.93 8.56 -13.13
CA TYR A 333 -2.65 9.30 -12.09
C TYR A 333 -3.26 10.60 -12.63
N ALA A 334 -2.52 11.33 -13.47
CA ALA A 334 -3.03 12.52 -14.16
C ALA A 334 -4.18 12.17 -15.10
N ALA A 335 -4.06 11.09 -15.88
CA ALA A 335 -5.13 10.62 -16.75
C ALA A 335 -6.37 10.16 -15.97
N MET A 336 -6.20 9.47 -14.84
CA MET A 336 -7.30 9.11 -13.95
C MET A 336 -8.00 10.35 -13.36
N ALA A 337 -7.22 11.34 -12.89
CA ALA A 337 -7.79 12.59 -12.38
C ALA A 337 -8.55 13.38 -13.45
N ALA A 338 -8.07 13.36 -14.70
CA ALA A 338 -8.75 13.97 -15.84
C ALA A 338 -10.05 13.24 -16.20
N ALA A 339 -10.06 11.90 -16.16
CA ALA A 339 -11.25 11.10 -16.40
C ALA A 339 -12.33 11.30 -15.31
N GLY A 340 -11.93 11.50 -14.06
CA GLY A 340 -12.88 11.82 -12.99
C GLY A 340 -13.93 10.71 -12.79
N PRO A 341 -15.23 11.07 -12.63
CA PRO A 341 -16.31 10.09 -12.48
C PRO A 341 -16.48 9.14 -13.68
N ALA A 342 -15.91 9.44 -14.85
CA ALA A 342 -15.97 8.52 -16.00
C ALA A 342 -15.19 7.21 -15.77
N LEU A 343 -14.34 7.16 -14.73
CA LEU A 343 -13.69 5.94 -14.25
C LEU A 343 -14.64 4.97 -13.55
N LEU A 344 -15.85 5.41 -13.20
CA LEU A 344 -16.82 4.61 -12.47
C LEU A 344 -17.85 3.98 -13.41
N ASP A 345 -18.33 2.80 -13.05
CA ASP A 345 -19.49 2.17 -13.69
C ASP A 345 -20.81 2.73 -13.11
N SER A 346 -21.95 2.20 -13.58
CA SER A 346 -23.27 2.62 -13.11
C SER A 346 -23.56 2.30 -11.65
N THR A 347 -22.77 1.43 -11.03
CA THR A 347 -22.85 1.09 -9.59
C THR A 347 -21.97 2.00 -8.74
N GLY A 348 -21.15 2.85 -9.37
CA GLY A 348 -20.17 3.70 -8.68
C GLY A 348 -18.86 2.99 -8.36
N ALA A 349 -18.61 1.80 -8.92
CA ALA A 349 -17.36 1.05 -8.73
C ALA A 349 -16.36 1.37 -9.86
N PRO A 350 -15.04 1.29 -9.61
CA PRO A 350 -14.03 1.52 -10.65
C PRO A 350 -14.16 0.53 -11.82
N ARG A 351 -14.02 1.05 -13.04
CA ARG A 351 -13.98 0.29 -14.29
C ARG A 351 -12.57 -0.24 -14.54
N THR A 352 -12.36 -1.53 -14.29
CA THR A 352 -11.05 -2.19 -14.43
C THR A 352 -10.43 -1.96 -15.81
N GLU A 353 -11.25 -2.05 -16.85
CA GLU A 353 -10.92 -1.96 -18.27
C GLU A 353 -10.41 -0.57 -18.63
N ALA A 354 -11.09 0.46 -18.14
CA ALA A 354 -10.68 1.84 -18.34
C ALA A 354 -9.32 2.11 -17.68
N VAL A 355 -9.10 1.58 -16.47
CA VAL A 355 -7.80 1.70 -15.78
C VAL A 355 -6.70 0.92 -16.51
N THR A 356 -6.99 -0.30 -16.99
CA THR A 356 -6.07 -1.09 -17.81
C THR A 356 -5.60 -0.34 -19.04
N GLU A 357 -6.52 0.29 -19.78
CA GLU A 357 -6.18 1.08 -20.97
C GLU A 357 -5.24 2.24 -20.64
N LEU A 358 -5.49 2.95 -19.54
CA LEU A 358 -4.61 4.03 -19.06
C LEU A 358 -3.21 3.52 -18.70
N VAL A 359 -3.11 2.37 -18.04
CA VAL A 359 -1.83 1.75 -17.68
C VAL A 359 -1.06 1.32 -18.92
N ARG A 360 -1.71 0.63 -19.87
CA ARG A 360 -1.10 0.19 -21.14
C ARG A 360 -0.58 1.38 -21.95
N ALA A 361 -1.37 2.45 -22.06
CA ALA A 361 -0.99 3.65 -22.80
C ALA A 361 0.28 4.33 -22.24
N ASN A 362 0.62 4.08 -20.98
CA ASN A 362 1.74 4.72 -20.29
C ASN A 362 2.90 3.76 -19.95
N ALA A 363 2.83 2.49 -20.36
CA ALA A 363 3.83 1.47 -20.01
C ALA A 363 5.23 1.73 -20.60
N GLN A 364 5.30 2.22 -21.85
CA GLN A 364 6.59 2.40 -22.55
C GLN A 364 7.48 3.48 -21.92
N GLY A 365 6.90 4.48 -21.25
CA GLY A 365 7.63 5.59 -20.62
C GLY A 365 8.46 6.43 -21.60
N ASP A 366 9.43 7.19 -21.09
CA ASP A 366 10.43 7.91 -21.90
C ASP A 366 11.83 7.41 -21.53
N ARG A 367 12.40 6.56 -22.38
CA ARG A 367 13.71 5.93 -22.14
C ARG A 367 14.84 6.95 -21.97
N ALA A 368 14.82 8.06 -22.71
CA ALA A 368 15.85 9.07 -22.59
C ALA A 368 15.74 9.81 -21.24
N ALA A 369 14.51 10.06 -20.78
CA ALA A 369 14.29 10.62 -19.45
C ALA A 369 14.68 9.65 -18.33
N ASP A 370 14.39 8.35 -18.48
CA ASP A 370 14.79 7.31 -17.52
C ASP A 370 16.32 7.21 -17.40
N ILE A 371 17.04 7.26 -18.52
CA ILE A 371 18.51 7.33 -18.54
C ILE A 371 19.00 8.54 -17.75
N ARG A 372 18.43 9.74 -17.98
CA ARG A 372 18.81 10.96 -17.25
C ARG A 372 18.54 10.87 -15.75
N ARG A 373 17.48 10.17 -15.33
CA ARG A 373 17.17 9.93 -13.91
C ARG A 373 18.23 9.06 -13.26
N LEU A 374 18.64 7.98 -13.91
CA LEU A 374 19.74 7.12 -13.43
C LEU A 374 21.08 7.88 -13.40
N ASP A 375 21.36 8.72 -14.40
CA ASP A 375 22.57 9.56 -14.40
C ASP A 375 22.55 10.58 -13.24
N THR A 376 21.38 11.15 -12.95
CA THR A 376 21.22 12.07 -11.81
C THR A 376 21.44 11.36 -10.48
N LEU A 377 20.92 10.15 -10.33
CA LEU A 377 21.11 9.34 -9.13
C LEU A 377 22.57 8.89 -8.96
N ASP A 378 23.23 8.46 -10.04
CA ASP A 378 24.65 8.09 -10.03
C ASP A 378 25.53 9.28 -9.61
N ALA A 379 25.33 10.45 -10.22
CA ALA A 379 26.08 11.65 -9.87
C ALA A 379 25.84 12.08 -8.41
N ALA A 380 24.59 11.99 -7.93
CA ALA A 380 24.24 12.27 -6.54
C ALA A 380 24.97 11.33 -5.58
N PHE A 381 24.92 10.03 -5.82
CA PHE A 381 25.56 9.03 -4.95
C PHE A 381 27.08 9.13 -4.95
N ARG A 382 27.71 9.39 -6.10
CA ARG A 382 29.16 9.61 -6.17
C ARG A 382 29.60 10.85 -5.40
N SER A 383 28.77 11.89 -5.33
CA SER A 383 29.07 13.10 -4.56
C SER A 383 29.02 12.90 -3.04
N LEU A 384 28.37 11.83 -2.56
CA LEU A 384 28.31 11.48 -1.13
C LEU A 384 29.49 10.60 -0.67
N GLU A 385 30.28 10.07 -1.60
CA GLU A 385 31.46 9.24 -1.37
C GLU A 385 31.21 7.93 -0.60
N SER A 386 32.28 7.18 -0.27
CA SER A 386 32.24 5.94 0.53
C SER A 386 31.21 4.92 0.03
N ARG A 387 30.38 4.36 0.92
CA ARG A 387 29.31 3.37 0.62
C ARG A 387 28.35 3.82 -0.48
N TRP A 388 28.17 5.13 -0.69
CA TRP A 388 27.31 5.65 -1.76
C TRP A 388 27.96 5.49 -3.13
N THR A 389 29.29 5.54 -3.22
CA THR A 389 30.01 5.23 -4.47
C THR A 389 29.90 3.75 -4.82
N GLU A 390 29.92 2.87 -3.83
CA GLU A 390 29.66 1.43 -4.03
C GLU A 390 28.24 1.19 -4.55
N ALA A 391 27.24 1.86 -3.97
CA ALA A 391 25.87 1.82 -4.47
C ALA A 391 25.76 2.34 -5.92
N ALA A 392 26.45 3.45 -6.25
CA ALA A 392 26.47 3.99 -7.61
C ALA A 392 27.06 2.98 -8.61
N ASN A 393 28.18 2.34 -8.27
CA ASN A 393 28.78 1.30 -9.11
C ASN A 393 27.84 0.11 -9.30
N PHE A 394 27.21 -0.37 -8.22
CA PHE A 394 26.26 -1.47 -8.28
C PHE A 394 25.05 -1.16 -9.17
N LEU A 395 24.48 0.04 -9.07
CA LEU A 395 23.37 0.47 -9.93
C LEU A 395 23.79 0.67 -11.39
N ALA A 396 25.03 1.13 -11.63
CA ALA A 396 25.56 1.28 -12.98
C ALA A 396 25.70 -0.08 -13.70
N GLU A 397 26.14 -1.13 -13.00
CA GLU A 397 26.20 -2.50 -13.52
C GLU A 397 24.80 -3.03 -13.88
N ARG A 398 23.77 -2.67 -13.09
CA ARG A 398 22.37 -3.07 -13.31
C ARG A 398 21.58 -2.15 -14.24
N ARG A 399 22.19 -1.12 -14.84
CA ARG A 399 21.48 -0.06 -15.58
C ARG A 399 20.58 -0.60 -16.68
N ALA A 400 21.08 -1.55 -17.48
CA ALA A 400 20.30 -2.13 -18.58
C ALA A 400 19.08 -2.90 -18.07
N ASP A 401 19.26 -3.68 -17.00
CA ASP A 401 18.20 -4.47 -16.37
C ASP A 401 17.14 -3.56 -15.74
N LEU A 402 17.55 -2.54 -14.97
CA LEU A 402 16.62 -1.61 -14.32
C LEU A 402 15.71 -0.90 -15.34
N LEU A 403 16.25 -0.50 -16.49
CA LEU A 403 15.47 0.10 -17.58
C LEU A 403 14.50 -0.90 -18.22
N ALA A 404 14.90 -2.16 -18.37
CA ALA A 404 14.03 -3.21 -18.90
C ALA A 404 12.91 -3.57 -17.91
N GLU A 405 13.27 -3.77 -16.64
CA GLU A 405 12.36 -4.07 -15.53
C GLU A 405 11.30 -2.99 -15.38
N ALA A 406 11.65 -1.70 -15.46
CA ALA A 406 10.66 -0.62 -15.32
C ALA A 406 9.53 -0.67 -16.37
N ARG A 407 9.83 -1.18 -17.57
CA ARG A 407 8.83 -1.43 -18.61
C ARG A 407 8.04 -2.70 -18.31
N THR A 408 8.75 -3.80 -18.02
CA THR A 408 8.14 -5.10 -17.71
C THR A 408 7.18 -5.02 -16.52
N ASP A 409 7.55 -4.30 -15.45
CA ASP A 409 6.72 -4.09 -14.26
C ASP A 409 5.35 -3.46 -14.62
N MET A 410 5.31 -2.54 -15.59
CA MET A 410 4.06 -1.92 -16.05
C MET A 410 3.25 -2.82 -16.98
N GLU A 411 3.92 -3.59 -17.84
CA GLU A 411 3.28 -4.59 -18.70
C GLU A 411 2.66 -5.73 -17.87
N GLU A 412 3.34 -6.17 -16.83
CA GLU A 412 2.86 -7.16 -15.87
C GLU A 412 1.71 -6.62 -15.01
N PHE A 413 1.76 -5.35 -14.64
CA PHE A 413 0.62 -4.72 -13.95
C PHE A 413 -0.62 -4.66 -14.84
N ALA A 414 -0.48 -4.32 -16.13
CA ALA A 414 -1.60 -4.36 -17.08
C ALA A 414 -2.17 -5.78 -17.22
N LEU A 415 -1.31 -6.80 -17.35
CA LEU A 415 -1.73 -8.20 -17.37
C LEU A 415 -2.52 -8.58 -16.12
N LEU A 416 -2.05 -8.19 -14.93
CA LEU A 416 -2.73 -8.49 -13.68
C LEU A 416 -4.09 -7.78 -13.59
N LEU A 417 -4.19 -6.52 -14.01
CA LEU A 417 -5.45 -5.77 -14.08
C LEU A 417 -6.49 -6.49 -14.95
N GLU A 418 -6.08 -7.04 -16.10
CA GLU A 418 -6.98 -7.77 -17.00
C GLU A 418 -7.50 -9.07 -16.40
N ALA A 419 -6.64 -9.80 -15.70
CA ALA A 419 -7.01 -11.05 -15.04
C ALA A 419 -7.82 -10.83 -13.75
N TRP A 420 -7.71 -9.65 -13.14
CA TRP A 420 -8.22 -9.38 -11.79
C TRP A 420 -9.70 -9.72 -11.58
N PRO A 421 -10.65 -9.33 -12.45
CA PRO A 421 -12.08 -9.64 -12.24
C PRO A 421 -12.38 -11.13 -12.22
N ALA A 422 -11.60 -11.95 -12.94
CA ALA A 422 -11.74 -13.39 -12.93
C ALA A 422 -11.13 -14.00 -11.66
N LEU A 423 -9.99 -13.46 -11.20
CA LEU A 423 -9.33 -13.90 -9.97
C LEU A 423 -10.18 -13.61 -8.72
N THR A 424 -10.76 -12.41 -8.60
CA THR A 424 -11.60 -12.04 -7.45
C THR A 424 -12.88 -12.87 -7.40
N ARG A 425 -13.52 -13.09 -8.56
CA ARG A 425 -14.67 -14.00 -8.67
C ARG A 425 -14.31 -15.43 -8.25
N SER A 426 -13.23 -15.97 -8.80
CA SER A 426 -12.74 -17.32 -8.48
C SER A 426 -12.45 -17.46 -6.98
N SER A 427 -11.80 -16.45 -6.40
CA SER A 427 -11.47 -16.43 -4.99
C SER A 427 -12.71 -16.48 -4.09
N ARG A 428 -13.75 -15.72 -4.45
CA ARG A 428 -15.05 -15.73 -3.76
C ARG A 428 -15.76 -17.08 -3.88
N GLU A 429 -15.74 -17.71 -5.05
CA GLU A 429 -16.38 -19.01 -5.29
C GLU A 429 -15.73 -20.15 -4.51
N GLN A 430 -14.43 -20.04 -4.18
CA GLN A 430 -13.74 -21.05 -3.38
C GLN A 430 -14.15 -21.08 -1.92
N GLY A 431 -14.68 -19.96 -1.41
CA GLY A 431 -14.99 -19.80 0.00
C GLY A 431 -13.74 -19.74 0.90
N PRO A 432 -13.94 -19.79 2.24
CA PRO A 432 -12.88 -19.46 3.20
C PRO A 432 -11.64 -20.34 3.09
N VAL A 433 -10.47 -19.71 3.16
CA VAL A 433 -9.21 -20.41 3.43
C VAL A 433 -9.25 -20.92 4.86
N ILE A 434 -9.33 -22.24 5.04
CA ILE A 434 -9.27 -22.85 6.37
C ILE A 434 -7.78 -23.01 6.74
N SER A 435 -7.26 -22.06 7.53
CA SER A 435 -6.04 -22.30 8.33
C SER A 435 -6.44 -23.15 9.54
N ARG A 436 -5.71 -24.24 9.77
CA ARG A 436 -5.77 -25.02 11.01
C ARG A 436 -4.77 -24.46 12.00
#